data_AF-A0A0Q3VJY6-F1
#
_entry.id   AF-A0A0Q3VJY6-F1
#
_cell.length_a   1.000
_cell.length_b   1.000
_cell.length_c   1.000
_cell.angle_alpha   90.00
_cell.angle_beta   90.00
_cell.angle_gamma   90.00
#
_symmetry.space_group_name_H-M   'P 1'
#
loop_
_entity.id
_entity.type
_entity.pdbx_description
1 polymer ?
#
loop_
_entity_poly.entity_id
_entity_poly.type
_entity_poly.pdbx_seq_one_letter_code
_entity_poly.pdbx_strand_id
1 'polypeptide(L)'
;MPGPQGIPGPQGIPGPVPQSAFRAENTTGQPVEGNTKLLFPELVFDLNAEYNAGTSTFIPKQSGVYSIVAGVVADPNNSDISQRFTLVISVNGSTIERVDNYRAAMPAVNFTGTTASTIERLDAGDEVEVFANYFGDSGIISNLARVNFFAAARFPSPL
;
A
#
# COMPACT_ATOMS: atom_id res chain seq x y z
N MET A 1 55.59 -23.22 -21.42
CA MET A 1 54.46 -22.26 -21.37
C MET A 1 53.18 -23.05 -21.26
N PRO A 2 52.30 -22.77 -20.29
CA PRO A 2 50.95 -23.33 -20.26
C PRO A 2 50.18 -22.89 -21.52
N GLY A 3 49.30 -23.74 -22.04
CA GLY A 3 48.48 -23.44 -23.21
C GLY A 3 47.46 -22.31 -22.95
N PRO A 4 46.94 -21.67 -24.00
CA PRO A 4 45.94 -20.62 -23.87
C PRO A 4 44.68 -21.14 -23.18
N GLN A 5 44.13 -20.34 -22.27
CA GLN A 5 42.88 -20.64 -21.58
C GLN A 5 41.73 -20.71 -22.60
N GLY A 6 40.92 -21.76 -22.52
CA GLY A 6 39.77 -21.95 -23.39
C GLY A 6 38.75 -20.81 -23.25
N ILE A 7 37.99 -20.56 -24.31
CA ILE A 7 36.87 -19.62 -24.32
C ILE A 7 35.88 -19.99 -23.20
N PRO A 8 35.45 -19.02 -22.35
CA PRO A 8 34.39 -19.25 -21.37
C PRO A 8 33.15 -19.82 -22.06
N GLY A 9 32.51 -20.80 -21.42
CA GLY A 9 31.27 -21.38 -21.93
C GLY A 9 30.12 -20.36 -21.97
N PRO A 10 29.04 -20.65 -22.71
CA PRO A 10 27.85 -19.81 -22.72
C PRO A 10 27.34 -19.59 -21.29
N GLN A 11 26.97 -18.35 -20.96
CA GLN A 11 26.26 -18.05 -19.72
C GLN A 11 24.93 -18.83 -19.72
N GLY A 12 24.64 -19.54 -18.63
CA GLY A 12 23.37 -20.25 -18.47
C GLY A 12 22.19 -19.27 -18.58
N ILE A 13 21.03 -19.77 -18.97
CA ILE A 13 19.79 -18.98 -19.00
C ILE A 13 19.57 -18.44 -17.58
N PRO A 14 19.45 -17.11 -17.38
CA PRO A 14 19.10 -16.57 -16.07
C PRO A 14 17.81 -17.24 -15.56
N GLY A 15 17.81 -17.66 -14.30
CA GLY A 15 16.60 -18.21 -13.67
C GLY A 15 15.45 -17.18 -13.67
N PRO A 16 14.22 -17.59 -13.37
CA PRO A 16 13.10 -16.66 -13.26
C PRO A 16 13.43 -15.55 -12.25
N VAL A 17 13.31 -14.28 -12.65
CA VAL A 17 13.36 -13.17 -11.70
C VAL A 17 12.09 -13.22 -10.86
N PRO A 18 12.16 -13.26 -9.52
CA PRO A 18 10.97 -13.30 -8.68
C PRO A 18 10.10 -12.06 -8.95
N GLN A 19 8.82 -12.27 -9.24
CA GLN A 19 7.88 -11.17 -9.45
C GLN A 19 7.45 -10.61 -8.10
N SER A 20 7.46 -9.29 -7.96
CA SER A 20 7.01 -8.62 -6.74
C SER A 20 5.66 -7.97 -6.99
N ALA A 21 4.62 -8.51 -6.38
CA ALA A 21 3.31 -7.90 -6.30
C ALA A 21 2.49 -8.52 -5.17
N PHE A 22 1.65 -7.72 -4.52
CA PHE A 22 0.68 -8.18 -3.55
C PHE A 22 -0.62 -7.38 -3.65
N ARG A 23 -1.69 -7.95 -3.09
CA ARG A 23 -2.92 -7.26 -2.75
C ARG A 23 -3.48 -7.83 -1.46
N ALA A 24 -3.89 -6.95 -0.56
CA ALA A 24 -4.61 -7.29 0.65
C ALA A 24 -5.80 -6.37 0.86
N GLU A 25 -6.78 -6.81 1.65
CA GLU A 25 -8.05 -6.12 1.88
C GLU A 25 -8.39 -6.03 3.37
N ASN A 26 -9.26 -5.06 3.69
CA ASN A 26 -9.93 -4.99 4.98
C ASN A 26 -11.44 -5.16 4.82
N THR A 27 -11.99 -6.19 5.43
CA THR A 27 -13.42 -6.51 5.42
C THR A 27 -14.11 -6.23 6.75
N THR A 28 -13.36 -5.73 7.73
CA THR A 28 -13.84 -5.41 9.08
C THR A 28 -13.84 -3.90 9.27
N GLY A 29 -14.82 -3.39 10.03
CA GLY A 29 -14.83 -1.97 10.39
C GLY A 29 -13.61 -1.63 11.26
N GLN A 30 -12.85 -0.60 10.88
CA GLN A 30 -11.68 -0.16 11.64
C GLN A 30 -11.85 1.29 12.11
N PRO A 31 -11.86 1.58 13.42
CA PRO A 31 -11.93 2.94 13.92
C PRO A 31 -10.68 3.74 13.53
N VAL A 32 -10.87 5.01 13.22
CA VAL A 32 -9.81 5.97 12.90
C VAL A 32 -9.94 7.15 13.86
N GLU A 33 -9.02 7.19 14.82
CA GLU A 33 -8.91 8.24 15.83
C GLU A 33 -7.52 8.85 15.75
N GLY A 34 -7.43 10.12 15.34
CA GLY A 34 -6.13 10.72 15.06
C GLY A 34 -5.39 9.99 13.94
N ASN A 35 -4.06 9.96 14.00
CA ASN A 35 -3.24 9.30 12.98
C ASN A 35 -3.21 7.79 13.22
N THR A 36 -4.01 7.05 12.46
CA THR A 36 -4.22 5.61 12.64
C THR A 36 -3.58 4.84 11.49
N LYS A 37 -2.76 3.83 11.82
CA LYS A 37 -2.29 2.85 10.82
C LYS A 37 -3.45 1.98 10.37
N LEU A 38 -3.66 1.87 9.07
CA LEU A 38 -4.71 1.02 8.52
C LEU A 38 -4.25 -0.43 8.39
N LEU A 39 -5.17 -1.35 8.69
CA LEU A 39 -4.94 -2.78 8.60
C LEU A 39 -5.67 -3.36 7.38
N PHE A 40 -5.04 -4.30 6.69
CA PHE A 40 -5.57 -5.06 5.57
C PHE A 40 -5.19 -6.55 5.76
N PRO A 41 -5.82 -7.25 6.71
CA PRO A 41 -5.40 -8.59 7.12
C PRO A 41 -5.72 -9.69 6.09
N GLU A 42 -6.65 -9.43 5.15
CA GLU A 42 -7.11 -10.44 4.20
C GLU A 42 -6.27 -10.42 2.93
N LEU A 43 -5.34 -11.37 2.80
CA LEU A 43 -4.49 -11.48 1.62
C LEU A 43 -5.28 -12.01 0.41
N VAL A 44 -5.25 -11.28 -0.71
CA VAL A 44 -5.79 -11.75 -1.99
C VAL A 44 -4.73 -12.53 -2.76
N PHE A 45 -3.52 -11.98 -2.87
CA PHE A 45 -2.33 -12.67 -3.37
C PHE A 45 -1.06 -11.97 -2.88
N ASP A 46 0.04 -12.72 -2.85
CA ASP A 46 1.41 -12.21 -2.65
C ASP A 46 2.37 -13.10 -3.45
N LEU A 47 3.01 -12.54 -4.47
CA LEU A 47 3.85 -13.29 -5.40
C LEU A 47 5.24 -13.63 -4.84
N ASN A 48 5.70 -12.91 -3.81
CA ASN A 48 7.06 -13.06 -3.30
C ASN A 48 7.14 -13.07 -1.76
N ALA A 49 6.01 -13.22 -1.07
CA ALA A 49 5.91 -13.21 0.40
C ALA A 49 6.56 -11.96 1.01
N GLU A 50 6.17 -10.80 0.50
CA GLU A 50 6.68 -9.47 0.87
C GLU A 50 5.67 -8.68 1.72
N TYR A 51 4.41 -9.11 1.79
CA TYR A 51 3.40 -8.48 2.62
C TYR A 51 3.18 -9.24 3.92
N ASN A 52 3.30 -8.54 5.05
CA ASN A 52 2.92 -9.07 6.36
C ASN A 52 1.49 -8.64 6.70
N ALA A 53 0.53 -9.55 6.55
CA ALA A 53 -0.88 -9.29 6.85
C ALA A 53 -1.15 -8.95 8.34
N GLY A 54 -0.36 -9.51 9.26
CA GLY A 54 -0.53 -9.26 10.70
C GLY A 54 -0.16 -7.83 11.11
N THR A 55 0.76 -7.20 10.40
CA THR A 55 1.16 -5.80 10.64
C THR A 55 0.67 -4.86 9.55
N SER A 56 0.15 -5.37 8.44
CA SER A 56 -0.20 -4.61 7.24
C SER A 56 0.93 -3.77 6.67
N THR A 57 2.12 -4.37 6.63
CA THR A 57 3.36 -3.75 6.13
C THR A 57 3.84 -4.51 4.90
N PHE A 58 4.15 -3.78 3.83
CA PHE A 58 4.83 -4.32 2.66
C PHE A 58 6.32 -4.04 2.75
N ILE A 59 7.15 -5.07 2.57
CA ILE A 59 8.61 -4.99 2.61
C ILE A 59 9.17 -5.64 1.34
N PRO A 60 9.56 -4.86 0.33
CA PRO A 60 10.08 -5.41 -0.91
C PRO A 60 11.41 -6.12 -0.65
N LYS A 61 11.61 -7.28 -1.27
CA LYS A 61 12.88 -8.03 -1.24
C LYS A 61 13.83 -7.59 -2.36
N GLN A 62 13.36 -6.75 -3.26
CA GLN A 62 14.12 -6.29 -4.43
C GLN A 62 14.00 -4.77 -4.57
N SER A 63 15.12 -4.07 -4.71
CA SER A 63 15.08 -2.65 -5.07
C SER A 63 14.46 -2.46 -6.45
N GLY A 64 13.75 -1.36 -6.66
CA GLY A 64 13.14 -1.06 -7.96
C GLY A 64 12.11 0.05 -7.91
N VAL A 65 11.42 0.24 -9.03
CA VAL A 65 10.29 1.17 -9.12
C VAL A 65 9.00 0.39 -8.91
N TYR A 66 8.15 0.89 -8.01
CA TYR A 66 6.91 0.25 -7.60
C TYR A 66 5.72 1.15 -7.89
N SER A 67 4.64 0.57 -8.41
CA SER A 67 3.32 1.18 -8.34
C SER A 67 2.69 0.75 -7.02
N ILE A 68 2.28 1.72 -6.20
CA ILE A 68 1.73 1.51 -4.86
C ILE A 68 0.35 2.19 -4.82
N VAL A 69 -0.65 1.49 -4.29
CA VAL A 69 -2.01 2.02 -4.19
C VAL A 69 -2.71 1.53 -2.94
N ALA A 70 -3.40 2.45 -2.27
CA ALA A 70 -4.30 2.15 -1.17
C ALA A 70 -5.65 2.85 -1.41
N GLY A 71 -6.74 2.11 -1.24
CA GLY A 71 -8.10 2.63 -1.35
C GLY A 71 -8.87 2.29 -0.09
N VAL A 72 -9.70 3.22 0.39
CA VAL A 72 -10.62 3.00 1.51
C VAL A 72 -11.94 3.76 1.33
N VAL A 73 -12.97 3.27 1.99
CA VAL A 73 -14.24 3.97 2.16
C VAL A 73 -14.39 4.34 3.63
N ALA A 74 -14.28 5.64 3.89
CA ALA A 74 -14.33 6.22 5.23
C ALA A 74 -15.74 6.69 5.57
N ASP A 75 -16.19 6.44 6.79
CA ASP A 75 -17.51 6.79 7.32
C ASP A 75 -17.33 7.57 8.65
N PRO A 76 -17.62 8.88 8.69
CA PRO A 76 -17.44 9.69 9.88
C PRO A 76 -18.51 9.40 10.92
N ASN A 77 -18.14 9.46 12.21
CA ASN A 77 -19.09 9.23 13.30
C ASN A 77 -20.15 10.35 13.41
N ASN A 78 -19.82 11.56 12.96
CA ASN A 78 -20.72 12.72 12.95
C ASN A 78 -20.82 13.36 11.57
N SER A 79 -21.86 13.01 10.83
CA SER A 79 -22.12 13.51 9.46
C SER A 79 -22.52 14.99 9.39
N ASP A 80 -22.89 15.61 10.51
CA ASP A 80 -23.48 16.96 10.61
C ASP A 80 -22.43 18.08 10.68
N ILE A 81 -21.16 17.72 10.73
CA ILE A 81 -20.04 18.66 10.72
C ILE A 81 -19.21 18.52 9.45
N SER A 82 -18.55 19.61 9.06
CA SER A 82 -17.52 19.57 8.02
C SER A 82 -16.24 18.96 8.57
N GLN A 83 -15.62 18.08 7.79
CA GLN A 83 -14.46 17.31 8.21
C GLN A 83 -13.46 17.17 7.06
N ARG A 84 -12.21 16.84 7.39
CA ARG A 84 -11.24 16.37 6.41
C ARG A 84 -10.80 14.97 6.76
N PHE A 85 -10.92 14.06 5.80
CA PHE A 85 -10.28 12.76 5.85
C PHE A 85 -8.97 12.81 5.07
N THR A 86 -7.90 12.25 5.63
CA THR A 86 -6.61 12.13 4.94
C THR A 86 -6.24 10.65 4.85
N LEU A 87 -5.81 10.22 3.66
CA LEU A 87 -5.16 8.93 3.43
C LEU A 87 -3.69 9.16 3.04
N VAL A 88 -2.78 8.40 3.64
CA VAL A 88 -1.33 8.54 3.48
C VAL A 88 -0.70 7.20 3.17
N ILE A 89 0.23 7.19 2.22
CA ILE A 89 1.20 6.11 2.04
C ILE A 89 2.55 6.60 2.57
N SER A 90 3.20 5.80 3.40
CA SER A 90 4.52 6.10 3.95
C SER A 90 5.54 5.04 3.64
N VAL A 91 6.80 5.46 3.53
CA VAL A 91 7.98 4.60 3.44
C VAL A 91 8.89 4.92 4.62
N ASN A 92 9.24 3.92 5.43
CA ASN A 92 10.08 4.06 6.63
C ASN A 92 9.61 5.21 7.55
N GLY A 93 8.28 5.32 7.74
CA GLY A 93 7.64 6.38 8.54
C GLY A 93 7.56 7.76 7.87
N SER A 94 8.16 7.96 6.69
CA SER A 94 8.07 9.21 5.93
C SER A 94 6.91 9.17 4.94
N THR A 95 6.06 10.21 4.92
CA THR A 95 4.97 10.33 3.94
C THR A 95 5.53 10.51 2.53
N ILE A 96 5.14 9.63 1.60
CA ILE A 96 5.49 9.73 0.18
C ILE A 96 4.30 10.10 -0.70
N GLU A 97 3.08 9.83 -0.24
CA GLU A 97 1.85 10.20 -0.94
C GLU A 97 0.75 10.52 0.06
N ARG A 98 -0.04 11.56 -0.24
CA ARG A 98 -1.10 12.06 0.62
C ARG A 98 -2.28 12.53 -0.21
N VAL A 99 -3.47 12.03 0.15
CA VAL A 99 -4.73 12.51 -0.39
C VAL A 99 -5.57 13.09 0.73
N ASP A 100 -6.01 14.33 0.55
CA ASP A 100 -6.93 15.03 1.45
C ASP A 100 -8.32 15.10 0.81
N ASN A 101 -9.32 14.61 1.52
CA ASN A 101 -10.71 14.66 1.11
C ASN A 101 -11.49 15.56 2.07
N TYR A 102 -11.93 16.71 1.57
CA TYR A 102 -12.72 17.67 2.34
C TYR A 102 -14.19 17.42 2.11
N ARG A 103 -14.90 17.17 3.20
CA ARG A 103 -16.34 16.93 3.20
C ARG A 103 -17.04 18.04 3.97
N ALA A 104 -18.03 18.67 3.35
CA ALA A 104 -18.95 19.56 4.06
C ALA A 104 -19.96 18.75 4.88
N ALA A 105 -20.55 19.35 5.91
CA ALA A 105 -21.67 18.77 6.64
C ALA A 105 -22.76 18.24 5.68
N MET A 106 -23.10 16.96 5.78
CA MET A 106 -24.03 16.28 4.86
C MET A 106 -24.77 15.14 5.58
N PRO A 107 -25.89 15.40 6.26
CA PRO A 107 -26.57 14.40 7.12
C PRO A 107 -27.12 13.16 6.38
N ALA A 108 -27.22 13.21 5.04
CA ALA A 108 -27.85 12.17 4.23
C ALA A 108 -26.87 11.18 3.56
N VAL A 109 -25.57 11.48 3.54
CA VAL A 109 -24.54 10.62 2.92
C VAL A 109 -23.29 10.62 3.78
N ASN A 110 -22.87 9.43 4.21
CA ASN A 110 -21.81 9.28 5.20
C ASN A 110 -20.53 8.64 4.63
N PHE A 111 -20.57 8.05 3.44
CA PHE A 111 -19.38 7.38 2.89
C PHE A 111 -18.56 8.29 1.98
N THR A 112 -17.24 8.25 2.18
CA THR A 112 -16.26 8.92 1.33
C THR A 112 -15.22 7.91 0.84
N GLY A 113 -15.26 7.57 -0.44
CA GLY A 113 -14.20 6.79 -1.09
C GLY A 113 -12.95 7.64 -1.31
N THR A 114 -11.79 7.16 -0.85
CA THR A 114 -10.50 7.85 -0.98
C THR A 114 -9.44 6.87 -1.43
N THR A 115 -8.70 7.22 -2.47
CA THR A 115 -7.61 6.40 -3.02
C THR A 115 -6.34 7.23 -3.13
N ALA A 116 -5.26 6.75 -2.53
CA ALA A 116 -3.92 7.27 -2.66
C ALA A 116 -3.12 6.33 -3.56
N SER A 117 -2.35 6.87 -4.50
CA SER A 117 -1.53 6.06 -5.41
C SER A 117 -0.28 6.82 -5.81
N THR A 118 0.85 6.12 -5.89
CA THR A 118 2.11 6.71 -6.32
C THR A 118 2.97 5.70 -7.06
N ILE A 119 4.00 6.21 -7.74
CA ILE A 119 5.09 5.44 -8.29
C ILE A 119 6.36 5.88 -7.57
N GLU A 120 6.97 4.97 -6.81
CA GLU A 120 8.12 5.29 -5.96
C GLU A 120 9.27 4.32 -6.21
N ARG A 121 10.51 4.80 -6.03
CA ARG A 121 11.67 3.91 -5.98
C ARG A 121 11.81 3.41 -4.56
N LEU A 122 11.73 2.11 -4.38
CA LEU A 122 11.96 1.46 -3.09
C LEU A 122 13.27 0.69 -3.13
N ASP A 123 13.97 0.68 -2.00
CA ASP A 123 15.06 -0.22 -1.74
C ASP A 123 14.57 -1.50 -1.04
N ALA A 124 15.28 -2.60 -1.27
CA ALA A 124 14.98 -3.84 -0.56
C ALA A 124 15.07 -3.62 0.96
N GLY A 125 14.00 -3.97 1.67
CA GLY A 125 13.88 -3.78 3.12
C GLY A 125 13.13 -2.52 3.54
N ASP A 126 12.74 -1.63 2.62
CA ASP A 126 11.89 -0.48 2.96
C ASP A 126 10.52 -0.92 3.50
N GLU A 127 10.03 -0.28 4.56
CA GLU A 127 8.71 -0.56 5.11
C GLU A 127 7.67 0.38 4.51
N VAL A 128 6.72 -0.17 3.75
CA VAL A 128 5.60 0.59 3.18
C VAL A 128 4.32 0.32 3.97
N GLU A 129 3.68 1.40 4.40
CA GLU A 129 2.52 1.37 5.28
C GLU A 129 1.47 2.41 4.84
N VAL A 130 0.24 2.24 5.32
CA VAL A 130 -0.89 3.12 5.02
C VAL A 130 -1.46 3.68 6.31
N PHE A 131 -1.69 4.98 6.34
CA PHE A 131 -2.26 5.68 7.48
C PHE A 131 -3.49 6.49 7.06
N ALA A 132 -4.40 6.69 8.01
CA ALA A 132 -5.54 7.57 7.84
C ALA A 132 -5.72 8.49 9.05
N ASN A 133 -6.36 9.63 8.80
CA ASN A 133 -6.68 10.60 9.84
C ASN A 133 -7.99 11.33 9.54
N TYR A 134 -8.80 11.55 10.57
CA TYR A 134 -9.87 12.52 10.56
C TYR A 134 -9.45 13.80 11.29
N PHE A 135 -9.66 14.94 10.64
CA PHE A 135 -9.56 16.25 11.26
C PHE A 135 -10.96 16.79 11.54
N GLY A 136 -11.20 17.15 12.80
CA GLY A 136 -12.48 17.69 13.30
C GLY A 136 -13.22 16.73 14.22
N ASP A 137 -13.13 15.42 13.97
CA ASP A 137 -13.72 14.34 14.78
C ASP A 137 -13.02 13.00 14.47
N SER A 138 -13.76 11.90 14.47
CA SER A 138 -13.37 10.52 14.28
C SER A 138 -14.30 9.82 13.28
N GLY A 139 -13.93 8.61 12.87
CA GLY A 139 -14.77 7.79 12.01
C GLY A 139 -14.32 6.34 11.98
N ILE A 140 -14.87 5.61 11.03
CA ILE A 140 -14.58 4.21 10.80
C ILE A 140 -14.27 3.99 9.31
N ILE A 141 -13.26 3.19 9.00
CA ILE A 141 -13.17 2.58 7.69
C ILE A 141 -14.29 1.54 7.61
N SER A 142 -15.22 1.74 6.69
CA SER A 142 -16.40 0.88 6.55
C SER A 142 -16.02 -0.59 6.29
N ASN A 143 -16.93 -1.53 6.58
CA ASN A 143 -16.71 -2.97 6.38
C ASN A 143 -16.99 -3.44 4.93
N LEU A 144 -16.65 -2.62 3.94
CA LEU A 144 -16.89 -2.91 2.53
C LEU A 144 -15.73 -3.69 1.91
N ALA A 145 -15.97 -4.96 1.57
CA ALA A 145 -14.99 -5.80 0.88
C ALA A 145 -14.59 -5.21 -0.49
N ARG A 146 -13.39 -5.56 -0.98
CA ARG A 146 -12.81 -5.17 -2.28
C ARG A 146 -12.47 -3.69 -2.47
N VAL A 147 -13.11 -2.77 -1.75
CA VAL A 147 -12.89 -1.32 -1.87
C VAL A 147 -11.95 -0.76 -0.82
N ASN A 148 -11.78 -1.46 0.32
CA ASN A 148 -10.71 -1.21 1.27
C ASN A 148 -9.54 -2.13 0.99
N PHE A 149 -8.49 -1.62 0.35
CA PHE A 149 -7.36 -2.44 -0.09
C PHE A 149 -6.03 -1.70 -0.02
N PHE A 150 -4.97 -2.48 0.05
CA PHE A 150 -3.59 -2.05 -0.14
C PHE A 150 -2.91 -3.01 -1.11
N ALA A 151 -2.24 -2.47 -2.12
CA ALA A 151 -1.57 -3.26 -3.15
C ALA A 151 -0.32 -2.54 -3.66
N ALA A 152 0.65 -3.33 -4.08
CA ALA A 152 1.79 -2.83 -4.84
C ALA A 152 2.24 -3.85 -5.88
N ALA A 153 2.90 -3.36 -6.93
CA ALA A 153 3.59 -4.19 -7.91
C ALA A 153 4.87 -3.49 -8.37
N ARG A 154 5.96 -4.25 -8.49
CA ARG A 154 7.22 -3.77 -9.08
C ARG A 154 7.08 -3.70 -10.58
N PHE A 155 7.50 -2.59 -11.19
CA PHE A 155 7.61 -2.50 -12.64
C PHE A 155 8.67 -3.50 -13.15
N PRO A 156 8.46 -4.11 -14.33
CA PRO A 156 9.52 -4.83 -15.01
C PRO A 156 10.72 -3.90 -15.19
N SER A 157 11.85 -4.24 -14.60
CA SER A 157 13.12 -3.57 -14.89
C SER A 157 13.89 -4.39 -15.92
N PRO A 158 14.66 -3.76 -16.82
CA PRO A 158 15.59 -4.48 -17.68
C PRO A 158 16.50 -5.38 -16.84
N LEU A 159 16.70 -6.61 -17.32
CA LEU A 159 17.69 -7.55 -16.78
C LEU A 159 19.11 -7.01 -16.94
#